data_AF-A0A3D0S6T3-F1
#
_entry.id   AF-A0A3D0S6T3-F1
#
_cell.length_a   1.000
_cell.length_b   1.000
_cell.length_c   1.000
_cell.angle_alpha   90.00
_cell.angle_beta   90.00
_cell.angle_gamma   90.00
#
_symmetry.space_group_name_H-M   'P 1'
#
loop_
_entity.id
_entity.type
_entity.pdbx_description
1 polymer ?
#
loop_
_entity_poly.entity_id
_entity_poly.type
_entity_poly.pdbx_seq_one_letter_code
_entity_poly.pdbx_strand_id
1 'polypeptide(L)'
;MLREAGTRQTAFTDGAGTRTRGGDVPSVRVDYRSASRMRVLETALAGLARDMTRVTSTVPSSWTWGGIARWVDANMASARLLESAPAHLAALRAAVLAAEAHVDRPPTRRYLGPCDTGGCGGEYLAAPDAVEAVCQVCGGRVVVSARRDELLDRAREMWLTAVDIERLTAELGERVPDSTVDSWRRRGQIPFLAGDPARYLLGDVLGRLEARKRRAS
;
A
#
# COMPACT_ATOMS: atom_id res chain seq x y z
N MET A 1 38.19 -1.74 -16.87
CA MET A 1 37.87 -0.35 -16.47
C MET A 1 36.40 -0.28 -16.10
N LEU A 2 36.04 -0.58 -14.85
CA LEU A 2 34.66 -0.52 -14.35
C LEU A 2 34.64 0.32 -13.07
N ARG A 3 34.58 1.63 -13.25
CA ARG A 3 34.14 2.60 -12.25
C ARG A 3 33.31 3.64 -12.98
N GLU A 4 32.27 4.12 -12.31
CA GLU A 4 31.40 5.25 -12.67
C GLU A 4 30.19 4.95 -13.56
N ALA A 5 29.08 4.59 -12.91
CA ALA A 5 27.72 5.00 -13.31
C ALA A 5 26.74 4.68 -12.16
N GLY A 6 27.01 5.23 -10.97
CA GLY A 6 26.24 4.92 -9.76
C GLY A 6 25.81 6.15 -8.97
N THR A 7 25.70 7.33 -9.57
CA THR A 7 25.14 8.52 -8.90
C THR A 7 24.71 9.56 -9.92
N ARG A 8 23.48 9.44 -10.43
CA ARG A 8 22.69 10.59 -10.91
C ARG A 8 21.23 10.36 -10.53
N GLN A 9 20.87 10.73 -9.30
CA GLN A 9 19.50 11.16 -9.03
C GLN A 9 19.38 12.57 -9.62
N THR A 10 18.64 12.71 -10.70
CA THR A 10 18.17 14.01 -11.17
C THR A 10 17.11 14.50 -10.19
N ALA A 11 17.43 15.58 -9.49
CA ALA A 11 16.51 16.28 -8.61
C ALA A 11 15.36 16.89 -9.42
N PHE A 12 14.13 16.66 -8.98
CA PHE A 12 13.00 17.54 -9.28
C PHE A 12 12.93 18.61 -8.19
N THR A 13 13.02 19.89 -8.58
CA THR A 13 12.04 20.97 -8.37
C THR A 13 12.74 22.34 -8.44
N ASP A 14 12.27 23.21 -9.32
CA ASP A 14 12.55 24.65 -9.30
C ASP A 14 11.78 25.31 -8.17
N GLY A 15 12.48 25.67 -7.09
CA GLY A 15 11.94 26.42 -5.97
C GLY A 15 13.07 26.83 -5.02
N ALA A 16 13.13 28.10 -4.65
CA ALA A 16 14.22 28.69 -3.87
C ALA A 16 14.47 27.92 -2.54
N GLY A 17 15.53 27.11 -2.52
CA GLY A 17 15.89 26.27 -1.38
C GLY A 17 16.50 27.08 -0.23
N THR A 18 15.90 26.95 0.95
CA THR A 18 16.49 27.38 2.22
C THR A 18 17.67 26.46 2.54
N ARG A 19 18.87 27.04 2.71
CA ARG A 19 20.09 26.31 3.07
C ARG A 19 20.01 25.86 4.53
N THR A 20 19.77 24.58 4.80
CA THR A 20 19.97 23.99 6.12
C THR A 20 21.45 23.66 6.32
N ARG A 21 22.02 24.21 7.40
CA ARG A 21 23.41 23.99 7.83
C ARG A 21 23.58 22.52 8.23
N GLY A 22 24.51 21.83 7.58
CA GLY A 22 24.79 20.41 7.80
C GLY A 22 25.23 20.12 9.22
N GLY A 23 24.53 19.19 9.87
CA GLY A 23 25.08 18.36 10.94
C GLY A 23 25.61 17.08 10.30
N ASP A 24 26.83 16.68 10.65
CA ASP A 24 27.63 15.59 10.07
C ASP A 24 27.10 14.15 10.29
N VAL A 25 25.78 13.97 10.38
CA VAL A 25 25.18 12.65 10.48
C VAL A 25 24.02 12.56 9.49
N PRO A 26 24.13 11.74 8.41
CA PRO A 26 22.97 11.42 7.60
C PRO A 26 21.89 10.82 8.51
N SER A 27 20.72 11.49 8.58
CA SER A 27 19.57 11.03 9.38
C SER A 27 18.93 9.74 8.84
N VAL A 28 19.36 9.29 7.67
CA VAL A 28 19.05 7.98 7.12
C VAL A 28 20.28 7.09 7.31
N ARG A 29 20.16 6.02 8.08
CA ARG A 29 21.19 4.97 8.11
C ARG A 29 21.32 4.42 6.69
N VAL A 30 22.41 4.75 6.02
CA VAL A 30 22.76 4.14 4.74
C VAL A 30 23.01 2.66 5.01
N ASP A 31 22.04 1.80 4.65
CA ASP A 31 22.23 0.36 4.72
C ASP A 31 23.25 -0.06 3.65
N TYR A 32 24.50 -0.21 4.06
CA TYR A 32 25.61 -0.69 3.25
C TYR A 32 25.41 -2.14 2.75
N ARG A 33 24.39 -2.87 3.24
CA ARG A 33 24.03 -4.20 2.76
C ARG A 33 23.27 -4.19 1.43
N SER A 34 22.74 -3.05 0.98
CA SER A 34 22.05 -2.94 -0.31
C SER A 34 22.97 -3.30 -1.48
N ALA A 35 24.25 -2.90 -1.43
CA ALA A 35 25.26 -3.29 -2.40
C ALA A 35 25.56 -4.80 -2.36
N SER A 36 25.59 -5.40 -1.17
CA SER A 36 25.78 -6.85 -0.99
C SER A 36 24.61 -7.65 -1.55
N ARG A 37 23.38 -7.14 -1.47
CA ARG A 37 22.17 -7.81 -1.98
C ARG A 37 22.06 -7.75 -3.50
N MET A 38 22.39 -6.62 -4.11
CA MET A 38 22.47 -6.49 -5.57
C MET A 38 23.49 -7.49 -6.13
N ARG A 39 24.66 -7.64 -5.48
CA ARG A 39 25.65 -8.65 -5.85
C ARG A 39 25.13 -10.08 -5.79
N VAL A 40 24.25 -10.41 -4.85
CA VAL A 40 23.65 -11.76 -4.76
C VAL A 40 22.74 -12.02 -5.96
N LEU A 41 21.89 -11.06 -6.32
CA LEU A 41 21.03 -11.18 -7.52
C LEU A 41 21.86 -11.27 -8.80
N GLU A 42 22.86 -10.41 -8.94
CA GLU A 42 23.80 -10.38 -10.07
C GLU A 42 24.54 -11.72 -10.21
N THR A 43 24.99 -12.29 -9.09
CA THR A 43 25.69 -13.59 -9.07
C THR A 43 24.77 -14.73 -9.48
N ALA A 44 23.53 -14.75 -8.98
CA ALA A 44 22.54 -15.77 -9.35
C ALA A 44 22.16 -15.68 -10.83
N LEU A 45 21.94 -14.47 -11.34
CA LEU A 45 21.61 -14.22 -12.74
C LEU A 45 22.78 -14.55 -13.68
N ALA A 46 24.01 -14.17 -13.31
CA ALA A 46 25.20 -14.49 -14.08
C ALA A 46 25.47 -16.01 -14.11
N GLY A 47 25.25 -16.71 -13.00
CA GLY A 47 25.38 -18.16 -12.92
C GLY A 47 24.41 -18.88 -13.85
N LEU A 48 23.13 -18.50 -13.80
CA LEU A 48 22.12 -19.05 -14.69
C LEU A 48 22.43 -18.74 -16.16
N ALA A 49 22.78 -17.48 -16.47
CA ALA A 49 23.10 -17.09 -17.84
C ALA A 49 24.31 -17.86 -18.39
N ARG A 50 25.37 -18.03 -17.59
CA ARG A 50 26.55 -18.83 -17.96
C ARG A 50 26.18 -20.28 -18.28
N ASP A 51 25.38 -20.92 -17.43
CA ASP A 51 24.98 -22.31 -17.66
C ASP A 51 24.07 -22.41 -18.90
N MET A 52 23.16 -21.45 -19.09
CA MET A 52 22.31 -21.39 -20.28
C MET A 52 23.14 -21.24 -21.57
N THR A 53 24.18 -20.39 -21.59
CA THR A 53 25.04 -20.25 -22.79
C THR A 53 25.76 -21.54 -23.19
N ARG A 54 25.86 -22.54 -22.30
CA ARG A 54 26.45 -23.85 -22.61
C ARG A 54 25.47 -24.78 -23.33
N VAL A 55 24.17 -24.54 -23.20
CA VAL A 55 23.10 -25.38 -23.77
C VAL A 55 22.31 -24.66 -24.87
N THR A 56 22.49 -23.35 -25.03
CA THR A 56 21.90 -22.54 -26.10
C THR A 56 22.94 -22.17 -27.16
N SER A 57 22.51 -22.06 -28.42
CA SER A 57 23.33 -21.50 -29.50
C SER A 57 23.36 -19.96 -29.53
N THR A 58 22.58 -19.32 -28.65
CA THR A 58 22.45 -17.86 -28.56
C THR A 58 23.18 -17.32 -27.32
N VAL A 59 23.51 -16.03 -27.35
CA VAL A 59 24.13 -15.29 -26.23
C VAL A 59 23.43 -13.94 -26.03
N PRO A 60 23.55 -13.29 -24.87
CA PRO A 60 22.98 -11.98 -24.64
C PRO A 60 23.46 -10.95 -25.68
N SER A 61 22.53 -10.16 -26.21
CA SER A 61 22.84 -9.06 -27.15
C SER A 61 23.53 -7.86 -26.48
N SER A 62 23.47 -7.77 -25.15
CA SER A 62 24.22 -6.78 -24.36
C SER A 62 24.62 -7.36 -23.00
N TRP A 63 25.83 -7.02 -22.56
CA TRP A 63 26.43 -7.46 -21.29
C TRP A 63 26.08 -6.55 -20.10
N THR A 64 24.94 -5.86 -20.19
CA THR A 64 24.34 -5.16 -19.06
C THR A 64 23.46 -6.13 -18.28
N TRP A 65 23.23 -5.90 -16.99
CA TRP A 65 22.37 -6.77 -16.20
C TRP A 65 20.93 -6.87 -16.76
N GLY A 66 20.38 -5.77 -17.26
CA GLY A 66 19.09 -5.78 -17.95
C GLY A 66 19.11 -6.49 -19.31
N GLY A 67 20.26 -6.50 -20.01
CA GLY A 67 20.48 -7.28 -21.22
C GLY A 67 20.51 -8.78 -20.96
N ILE A 68 21.26 -9.19 -19.94
CA ILE A 68 21.36 -10.58 -19.50
C ILE A 68 19.99 -11.09 -19.01
N ALA A 69 19.29 -10.32 -18.18
CA ALA A 69 17.96 -10.69 -17.68
C ALA A 69 16.95 -10.92 -18.80
N ARG A 70 16.86 -10.00 -19.77
CA ARG A 70 15.97 -10.14 -20.94
C ARG A 70 16.32 -11.33 -21.81
N TRP A 71 17.62 -11.61 -21.98
CA TRP A 71 18.06 -12.78 -22.75
C TRP A 71 17.71 -14.08 -22.02
N VAL A 72 17.95 -14.17 -20.71
CA VAL A 72 17.54 -15.33 -19.89
C VAL A 72 16.04 -15.56 -20.02
N ASP A 73 15.22 -14.50 -19.85
CA ASP A 73 13.77 -14.56 -19.97
C ASP A 73 13.31 -15.11 -21.35
N ALA A 74 13.89 -14.58 -22.43
CA ALA A 74 13.60 -15.02 -23.79
C ALA A 74 14.03 -16.47 -24.08
N ASN A 75 15.00 -17.02 -23.33
CA ASN A 75 15.54 -18.37 -23.54
C ASN A 75 15.17 -19.34 -22.40
N MET A 76 14.19 -19.01 -21.55
CA MET A 76 13.81 -19.80 -20.37
C MET A 76 13.44 -21.25 -20.67
N ALA A 77 12.98 -21.56 -21.88
CA ALA A 77 12.72 -22.93 -22.30
C ALA A 77 13.96 -23.84 -22.18
N SER A 78 15.15 -23.28 -22.44
CA SER A 78 16.43 -23.98 -22.36
C SER A 78 16.89 -24.24 -20.92
N ALA A 79 16.32 -23.53 -19.93
CA ALA A 79 16.60 -23.82 -18.53
C ALA A 79 16.15 -25.23 -18.13
N ARG A 80 15.18 -25.83 -18.84
CA ARG A 80 14.75 -27.23 -18.62
C ARG A 80 15.83 -28.26 -18.93
N LEU A 81 16.84 -27.89 -19.71
CA LEU A 81 17.97 -28.75 -20.06
C LEU A 81 19.08 -28.74 -19.00
N LEU A 82 18.99 -27.84 -18.02
CA LEU A 82 19.99 -27.68 -16.97
C LEU A 82 19.60 -28.45 -15.73
N GLU A 83 20.44 -29.40 -15.30
CA GLU A 83 20.31 -30.04 -14.00
C GLU A 83 20.44 -29.03 -12.84
N SER A 84 21.19 -27.94 -13.05
CA SER A 84 21.36 -26.85 -12.08
C SER A 84 20.17 -25.89 -11.98
N ALA A 85 19.15 -26.01 -12.83
CA ALA A 85 18.02 -25.07 -12.87
C ALA A 85 17.27 -24.89 -11.53
N PRO A 86 17.00 -25.95 -10.73
CA PRO A 86 16.35 -25.77 -9.43
C PRO A 86 17.18 -24.93 -8.46
N ALA A 87 18.51 -25.09 -8.46
CA ALA A 87 19.40 -24.33 -7.59
C ALA A 87 19.44 -22.84 -7.98
N HIS A 88 19.50 -22.54 -9.28
CA HIS A 88 19.44 -21.16 -9.78
C HIS A 88 18.10 -20.49 -9.46
N LEU A 89 16.98 -21.21 -9.60
CA LEU A 89 15.66 -20.70 -9.23
C LEU A 89 15.55 -20.40 -7.73
N ALA A 90 16.09 -21.27 -6.87
CA ALA A 90 16.13 -21.05 -5.44
C ALA A 90 16.95 -19.80 -5.08
N ALA A 91 18.12 -19.61 -5.72
CA ALA A 91 18.97 -18.45 -5.52
C ALA A 91 18.28 -17.14 -5.96
N LEU A 92 17.62 -17.14 -7.13
CA LEU A 92 16.86 -15.98 -7.62
C LEU A 92 15.70 -15.63 -6.69
N ARG A 93 14.93 -16.62 -6.22
CA ARG A 93 13.84 -16.40 -5.26
C ARG A 93 14.34 -15.83 -3.95
N ALA A 94 15.43 -16.36 -3.41
CA ALA A 94 16.04 -15.84 -2.19
C ALA A 94 16.50 -14.38 -2.36
N ALA A 95 17.08 -14.04 -3.51
CA ALA A 95 17.51 -12.67 -3.82
C ALA A 95 16.32 -11.70 -3.93
N VAL A 96 15.23 -12.11 -4.59
CA VAL A 96 14.00 -11.30 -4.71
C VAL A 96 13.37 -11.09 -3.34
N LEU A 97 13.17 -12.14 -2.54
CA LEU A 97 12.61 -12.02 -1.19
C LEU A 97 13.46 -11.12 -0.29
N ALA A 98 14.79 -11.25 -0.38
CA ALA A 98 15.70 -10.38 0.37
C ALA A 98 15.62 -8.91 -0.07
N ALA A 99 15.41 -8.66 -1.37
CA ALA A 99 15.18 -7.32 -1.89
C ALA A 99 13.82 -6.77 -1.44
N GLU A 100 12.74 -7.53 -1.58
CA GLU A 100 11.38 -7.14 -1.18
C GLU A 100 11.28 -6.82 0.31
N ALA A 101 11.95 -7.58 1.17
CA ALA A 101 11.99 -7.35 2.61
C ALA A 101 12.65 -6.00 3.00
N HIS A 102 13.40 -5.38 2.08
CA HIS A 102 14.16 -4.15 2.32
C HIS A 102 13.74 -2.98 1.43
N VAL A 103 12.82 -3.20 0.48
CA VAL A 103 12.14 -2.08 -0.16
C VAL A 103 11.33 -1.41 0.94
N ASP A 104 11.70 -0.19 1.33
CA ASP A 104 10.92 0.65 2.24
C ASP A 104 9.54 0.88 1.62
N ARG A 105 8.61 -0.03 1.90
CA ARG A 105 7.21 0.16 1.59
C ARG A 105 6.73 1.21 2.58
N PRO A 106 6.28 2.40 2.13
CA PRO A 106 5.76 3.40 3.05
C PRO A 106 4.68 2.74 3.91
N PRO A 107 4.66 2.96 5.23
CA PRO A 107 3.65 2.38 6.09
C PRO A 107 2.28 2.70 5.49
N THR A 108 1.40 1.70 5.46
CA THR A 108 0.03 1.86 4.96
C THR A 108 -0.61 3.04 5.67
N ARG A 109 -0.75 4.16 4.96
CA ARG A 109 -1.32 5.38 5.52
C ARG A 109 -2.82 5.23 5.55
N ARG A 110 -3.43 5.55 6.69
CA ARG A 110 -4.87 5.61 6.84
C ARG A 110 -5.40 6.87 6.17
N TYR A 111 -6.44 6.69 5.37
CA TYR A 111 -7.19 7.77 4.76
C TYR A 111 -8.13 8.41 5.78
N LEU A 112 -8.10 9.74 5.90
CA LEU A 112 -8.91 10.54 6.83
C LEU A 112 -9.73 11.61 6.10
N GLY A 113 -10.11 11.31 4.86
CA GLY A 113 -10.98 12.15 4.06
C GLY A 113 -10.26 13.31 3.35
N PRO A 114 -11.04 14.13 2.63
CA PRO A 114 -10.53 15.29 1.93
C PRO A 114 -10.04 16.37 2.91
N CYS A 115 -9.19 17.25 2.40
CA CYS A 115 -8.70 18.41 3.13
C CYS A 115 -9.80 19.48 3.23
N ASP A 116 -9.99 20.02 4.44
CA ASP A 116 -10.97 21.09 4.67
C ASP A 116 -10.38 22.50 4.50
N THR A 117 -9.07 22.59 4.19
CA THR A 117 -8.41 23.88 3.98
C THR A 117 -8.91 24.49 2.67
N GLY A 118 -9.46 25.70 2.72
CA GLY A 118 -10.22 26.33 1.64
C GLY A 118 -9.61 26.19 0.23
N GLY A 119 -10.30 25.43 -0.63
CA GLY A 119 -9.90 25.21 -2.03
C GLY A 119 -8.83 24.12 -2.25
N CYS A 120 -8.37 23.46 -1.20
CA CYS A 120 -7.39 22.38 -1.32
C CYS A 120 -8.07 21.06 -1.73
N GLY A 121 -7.78 20.57 -2.95
CA GLY A 121 -8.20 19.25 -3.42
C GLY A 121 -7.38 18.07 -2.86
N GLY A 122 -6.57 18.31 -1.82
CA GLY A 122 -5.74 17.29 -1.20
C GLY A 122 -6.49 16.43 -0.19
N GLU A 123 -5.79 15.48 0.42
CA GLU A 123 -6.36 14.49 1.33
C GLU A 123 -5.51 14.35 2.59
N TYR A 124 -6.16 14.06 3.72
CA TYR A 124 -5.47 13.77 4.98
C TYR A 124 -5.08 12.30 5.03
N LEU A 125 -3.78 12.06 5.18
CA LEU A 125 -3.22 10.73 5.37
C LEU A 125 -2.44 10.68 6.69
N ALA A 126 -2.64 9.61 7.47
CA ALA A 126 -1.95 9.40 8.74
C ALA A 126 -1.27 8.03 8.79
N ALA A 127 -0.15 7.92 9.49
CA ALA A 127 0.36 6.59 9.86
C ALA A 127 -0.63 5.92 10.84
N PRO A 128 -0.62 4.58 10.98
CA PRO A 128 -1.58 3.85 11.82
C PRO A 128 -1.70 4.37 13.26
N ASP A 129 -0.60 4.83 13.86
CA ASP A 129 -0.56 5.29 15.26
C ASP A 129 -0.25 6.79 15.39
N ALA A 130 -0.41 7.56 14.30
CA ALA A 130 -0.17 8.99 14.34
C ALA A 130 -1.30 9.73 15.07
N VAL A 131 -0.93 10.70 15.90
CA VAL A 131 -1.88 11.59 16.60
C VAL A 131 -2.40 12.68 15.66
N GLU A 132 -1.58 13.11 14.69
CA GLU A 132 -1.92 14.11 13.69
C GLU A 132 -1.83 13.53 12.28
N ALA A 133 -2.78 13.90 11.41
CA ALA A 133 -2.73 13.67 9.99
C ALA A 133 -2.31 14.94 9.26
N VAL A 134 -1.61 14.79 8.14
CA VAL A 134 -1.14 15.93 7.34
C VAL A 134 -1.71 15.81 5.93
N CYS A 135 -2.25 16.91 5.42
CA CYS A 135 -2.66 17.02 4.03
C CYS A 135 -1.41 16.98 3.13
N GLN A 136 -1.39 16.08 2.15
CA GLN A 136 -0.22 15.91 1.28
C GLN A 136 0.02 17.06 0.29
N VAL A 137 -0.94 17.98 0.15
CA VAL A 137 -0.87 19.09 -0.81
C VAL A 137 -0.57 20.42 -0.10
N CYS A 138 -1.40 20.80 0.88
CA CYS A 138 -1.28 22.10 1.55
C CYS A 138 -0.54 22.04 2.90
N GLY A 139 -0.24 20.85 3.42
CA GLY A 139 0.40 20.69 4.73
C GLY A 139 -0.51 20.97 5.94
N GLY A 140 -1.81 21.21 5.72
CA GLY A 140 -2.81 21.33 6.79
C GLY A 140 -2.78 20.13 7.73
N ARG A 141 -3.07 20.35 9.02
CA ARG A 141 -3.00 19.31 10.05
C ARG A 141 -4.34 19.15 10.76
N VAL A 142 -4.69 17.91 11.06
CA VAL A 142 -5.87 17.57 11.85
C VAL A 142 -5.51 16.50 12.87
N VAL A 143 -6.13 16.55 14.05
CA VAL A 143 -6.00 15.48 15.05
C VAL A 143 -6.78 14.27 14.56
N VAL A 144 -6.13 13.10 14.52
CA VAL A 144 -6.68 11.88 13.92
C VAL A 144 -7.95 11.41 14.61
N SER A 145 -7.99 11.46 15.95
CA SER A 145 -9.19 11.07 16.72
C SER A 145 -10.37 11.98 16.43
N ALA A 146 -10.20 13.30 16.57
CA ALA A 146 -11.24 14.28 16.29
C ALA A 146 -11.74 14.17 14.84
N ARG A 147 -10.83 14.04 13.87
CA ARG A 147 -11.21 13.89 12.46
C ARG A 147 -11.98 12.59 12.20
N ARG A 148 -11.61 11.51 12.87
CA ARG A 148 -12.33 10.24 12.79
C ARG A 148 -13.73 10.38 13.36
N ASP A 149 -13.88 11.04 14.50
CA ASP A 149 -15.19 11.27 15.12
C ASP A 149 -16.07 12.14 14.20
N GLU A 150 -15.53 13.20 13.60
CA GLU A 150 -16.24 14.02 12.60
C GLU A 150 -16.67 13.21 11.37
N LEU A 151 -15.79 12.34 10.85
CA LEU A 151 -16.10 11.48 9.71
C LEU A 151 -17.20 10.48 10.07
N LEU A 152 -17.16 9.94 11.29
CA LEU A 152 -18.19 9.05 11.81
C LEU A 152 -19.52 9.79 12.01
N ASP A 153 -19.50 11.01 12.54
CA ASP A 153 -20.69 11.84 12.71
C ASP A 153 -21.32 12.19 11.36
N ARG A 154 -20.52 12.59 10.38
CA ARG A 154 -21.01 12.78 9.01
C ARG A 154 -21.54 11.49 8.38
N ALA A 155 -20.89 10.36 8.65
CA ALA A 155 -21.37 9.06 8.17
C ALA A 155 -22.71 8.69 8.80
N ARG A 156 -22.95 9.03 10.08
CA ARG A 156 -24.24 8.78 10.76
C ARG A 156 -25.41 9.47 10.07
N GLU A 157 -25.17 10.61 9.43
CA GLU A 157 -26.18 11.37 8.67
C GLU A 157 -26.45 10.80 7.27
N MET A 158 -25.70 9.79 6.83
CA MET A 158 -25.86 9.20 5.50
C MET A 158 -27.07 8.26 5.43
N TRP A 159 -27.87 8.43 4.38
CA TRP A 159 -28.95 7.52 4.00
C TRP A 159 -28.42 6.43 3.07
N LEU A 160 -28.27 5.22 3.60
CA LEU A 160 -27.61 4.10 2.94
C LEU A 160 -28.56 2.92 2.74
N THR A 161 -28.26 2.06 1.77
CA THR A 161 -29.01 0.80 1.60
C THR A 161 -28.63 -0.20 2.70
N ALA A 162 -29.47 -1.21 2.95
CA ALA A 162 -29.14 -2.26 3.92
C ALA A 162 -27.81 -2.96 3.61
N VAL A 163 -27.50 -3.16 2.32
CA VAL A 163 -26.25 -3.76 1.84
C VAL A 163 -25.05 -2.85 2.12
N ASP A 164 -25.19 -1.55 1.85
CA ASP A 164 -24.11 -0.59 2.13
C ASP A 164 -23.81 -0.49 3.63
N ILE A 165 -24.86 -0.55 4.46
CA ILE A 165 -24.72 -0.54 5.92
C ILE A 165 -24.02 -1.80 6.42
N GLU A 166 -24.38 -2.97 5.90
CA GLU A 166 -23.68 -4.21 6.25
C GLU A 166 -22.19 -4.12 5.91
N ARG A 167 -21.87 -3.71 4.68
CA ARG A 167 -20.47 -3.58 4.23
C ARG A 167 -19.69 -2.64 5.14
N LEU A 168 -20.24 -1.45 5.38
CA LEU A 168 -19.59 -0.42 6.19
C LEU A 168 -19.41 -0.87 7.65
N THR A 169 -20.42 -1.48 8.25
CA THR A 169 -20.32 -1.96 9.64
C THR A 169 -19.39 -3.16 9.79
N ALA A 170 -19.28 -4.02 8.77
CA ALA A 170 -18.29 -5.09 8.72
C ALA A 170 -16.86 -4.54 8.68
N GLU A 171 -16.59 -3.51 7.87
CA GLU A 171 -15.29 -2.82 7.82
C GLU A 171 -14.93 -2.15 9.16
N LEU A 172 -15.93 -1.67 9.90
CA LEU A 172 -15.75 -1.09 11.23
C LEU A 172 -15.62 -2.13 12.36
N GLY A 173 -15.76 -3.42 12.07
CA GLY A 173 -15.62 -4.50 13.04
C GLY A 173 -16.88 -4.84 13.85
N GLU A 174 -18.02 -4.20 13.55
CA GLU A 174 -19.30 -4.43 14.23
C GLU A 174 -20.42 -4.75 13.24
N ARG A 175 -20.23 -5.79 12.43
CA ARG A 175 -21.14 -6.15 11.33
C ARG A 175 -22.60 -6.22 11.76
N VAL A 176 -23.44 -5.44 11.08
CA VAL A 176 -24.91 -5.52 11.12
C VAL A 176 -25.40 -6.13 9.80
N PRO A 177 -25.88 -7.38 9.80
CA PRO A 177 -26.37 -8.00 8.57
C PRO A 177 -27.53 -7.22 7.93
N ASP A 178 -27.58 -7.17 6.61
CA ASP A 178 -28.65 -6.54 5.83
C ASP A 178 -30.05 -7.04 6.23
N SER A 179 -30.19 -8.35 6.44
CA SER A 179 -31.39 -9.03 6.93
C SER A 179 -31.81 -8.57 8.32
N THR A 180 -30.87 -8.13 9.15
CA THR A 180 -31.15 -7.55 10.48
C THR A 180 -31.71 -6.15 10.34
N VAL A 181 -31.13 -5.32 9.46
CA VAL A 181 -31.66 -3.98 9.13
C VAL A 181 -33.09 -4.10 8.59
N ASP A 182 -33.31 -5.00 7.65
CA ASP A 182 -34.63 -5.29 7.09
C ASP A 182 -35.63 -5.80 8.15
N SER A 183 -35.17 -6.65 9.07
CA SER A 183 -35.99 -7.12 10.18
C SER A 183 -36.36 -5.99 11.15
N TRP A 184 -35.47 -5.02 11.38
CA TRP A 184 -35.78 -3.82 12.14
C TRP A 184 -36.78 -2.91 11.41
N ARG A 185 -36.64 -2.75 10.09
CA ARG A 185 -37.62 -2.03 9.26
C ARG A 185 -39.01 -2.66 9.37
N ARG A 186 -39.13 -3.96 9.11
CA ARG A 186 -40.43 -4.68 9.15
C ARG A 186 -41.12 -4.58 10.51
N ARG A 187 -40.36 -4.39 11.59
CA ARG A 187 -40.85 -4.20 12.96
C ARG A 187 -41.08 -2.72 13.34
N GLY A 188 -40.87 -1.78 12.43
CA GLY A 188 -41.02 -0.34 12.68
C GLY A 188 -40.01 0.21 13.69
N GLN A 189 -38.83 -0.42 13.83
CA GLN A 189 -37.84 -0.05 14.85
C GLN A 189 -36.81 0.96 14.38
N ILE A 190 -36.72 1.19 13.08
CA ILE A 190 -35.87 2.19 12.45
C ILE A 190 -36.68 2.87 11.34
N PRO A 191 -36.54 4.19 11.15
CA PRO A 191 -37.16 4.88 10.03
C PRO A 191 -36.45 4.50 8.72
N PHE A 192 -37.13 4.71 7.60
CA PHE A 192 -36.58 4.46 6.28
C PHE A 192 -37.12 5.49 5.28
N LEU A 193 -36.32 5.78 4.27
CA LEU A 193 -36.72 6.51 3.09
C LEU A 193 -37.22 5.49 2.06
N ALA A 194 -38.46 5.64 1.62
CA ALA A 194 -39.02 4.82 0.56
C ALA A 194 -38.21 4.99 -0.74
N GLY A 195 -37.95 3.86 -1.41
CA GLY A 195 -37.14 3.74 -2.62
C GLY A 195 -36.88 2.27 -2.94
N ASP A 196 -36.30 2.00 -4.10
CA ASP A 196 -35.85 0.67 -4.50
C ASP A 196 -34.37 0.70 -4.90
N PRO A 197 -33.44 0.25 -4.04
CA PRO A 197 -33.67 -0.26 -2.68
C PRO A 197 -33.99 0.86 -1.66
N ALA A 198 -34.71 0.50 -0.59
CA ALA A 198 -34.98 1.41 0.52
C ALA A 198 -33.69 1.86 1.21
N ARG A 199 -33.69 3.08 1.75
CA ARG A 199 -32.54 3.65 2.44
C ARG A 199 -32.85 3.91 3.90
N TYR A 200 -31.82 3.78 4.72
CA TYR A 200 -31.87 3.90 6.17
C TYR A 200 -30.78 4.86 6.63
N LEU A 201 -31.09 5.66 7.64
CA LEU A 201 -30.10 6.51 8.26
C LEU A 201 -29.10 5.64 9.04
N LEU A 202 -27.81 5.74 8.73
CA LEU A 202 -26.79 4.94 9.42
C LEU A 202 -26.81 5.16 10.93
N GLY A 203 -27.03 6.40 11.38
CA GLY A 203 -27.16 6.76 12.79
C GLY A 203 -28.25 5.99 13.53
N ASP A 204 -29.42 5.81 12.93
CA ASP A 204 -30.52 5.07 13.56
C ASP A 204 -30.22 3.58 13.69
N VAL A 205 -29.57 3.01 12.68
CA VAL A 205 -29.15 1.60 12.71
C VAL A 205 -28.11 1.35 13.80
N LEU A 206 -27.10 2.23 13.89
CA LEU A 206 -26.07 2.16 14.94
C LEU A 206 -26.67 2.38 16.33
N GLY A 207 -27.53 3.38 16.51
CA GLY A 207 -28.23 3.62 17.77
C GLY A 207 -29.09 2.42 18.19
N ARG A 208 -29.73 1.74 17.24
CA ARG A 208 -30.50 0.51 17.51
C ARG A 208 -29.61 -0.65 17.93
N LEU A 209 -28.43 -0.80 17.31
CA LEU A 209 -27.44 -1.81 17.67
C LEU A 209 -26.94 -1.60 19.10
N GLU A 210 -26.58 -0.37 19.46
CA GLU A 210 -26.15 -0.01 20.81
C GLU A 210 -27.24 -0.30 21.85
N ALA A 211 -28.49 0.09 21.56
CA ALA A 211 -29.62 -0.18 22.44
C ALA A 211 -29.87 -1.70 22.64
N ARG A 212 -29.59 -2.52 21.62
CA ARG A 212 -29.65 -3.99 21.73
C ARG A 212 -28.53 -4.54 22.62
N LYS A 213 -27.30 -4.05 22.47
CA LYS A 213 -26.14 -4.46 23.29
C LYS A 213 -26.36 -4.16 24.77
N ARG A 214 -26.84 -2.95 25.10
CA ARG A 214 -27.14 -2.54 26.49
C ARG A 214 -28.21 -3.39 27.18
N ARG A 215 -29.10 -4.06 26.43
CA ARG A 215 -30.12 -4.97 26.98
C ARG A 215 -29.62 -6.41 27.17
N ALA A 216 -28.48 -6.74 26.55
CA ALA A 216 -27.87 -8.07 26.61
C ALA A 216 -26.72 -8.16 27.62
N SER A 217 -26.29 -7.01 28.16
CA SER A 217 -25.35 -6.89 29.30
C SER A 217 -26.14 -6.75 30.60
#